data_AF-A0A6J1NSK9-F1
#
_entry.id   AF-A0A6J1NSK9-F1
#
_cell.length_a   1.000
_cell.length_b   1.000
_cell.length_c   1.000
_cell.angle_alpha   90.00
_cell.angle_beta   90.00
_cell.angle_gamma   90.00
#
_symmetry.space_group_name_H-M   'P 1'
#
loop_
_entity.id
_entity.type
_entity.pdbx_description
1 polymer ?
#
loop_
_entity_poly.entity_id
_entity_poly.type
_entity_poly.pdbx_seq_one_letter_code
_entity_poly.pdbx_strand_id
1 'polypeptide(L)'
;MFSEIGYIILLLLAFPYIESASRRLSEYVEHYESLEYDAEAVHAHHRRTRRSANPPDLHINFHAHQRHFKMRLRRDLSAFSEDFKVEGSQGQLHDVDTSHIYHGELVDEPQSTVFGSVTDGVFE
;
A
#
# COMPACT_ATOMS: atom_id res chain seq x y z
N MET A 1 -19.94 -22.44 43.61
CA MET A 1 -20.63 -22.19 42.33
C MET A 1 -20.54 -20.74 41.86
N PHE A 2 -20.77 -19.72 42.71
CA PHE A 2 -20.66 -18.30 42.31
C PHE A 2 -19.24 -17.82 41.96
N SER A 3 -18.20 -18.44 42.52
CA SER A 3 -16.80 -18.07 42.26
C SER A 3 -16.34 -18.39 40.83
N GLU A 4 -16.81 -19.51 40.25
CA GLU A 4 -16.39 -19.91 38.89
C GLU A 4 -17.01 -19.04 37.81
N ILE A 5 -18.29 -18.65 38.00
CA ILE A 5 -18.99 -17.72 37.11
C ILE A 5 -18.29 -16.36 37.10
N GLY A 6 -17.83 -15.89 38.27
CA GLY A 6 -17.06 -14.64 38.37
C GLY A 6 -15.73 -14.69 37.61
N TYR A 7 -15.00 -15.80 37.69
CA TYR A 7 -13.76 -16.00 36.93
C TYR A 7 -14.02 -16.07 35.41
N ILE A 8 -15.10 -16.73 34.99
CA ILE A 8 -15.47 -16.79 33.57
C ILE A 8 -15.83 -15.41 33.04
N ILE A 9 -16.60 -14.61 33.79
CA ILE A 9 -16.95 -13.24 33.41
C ILE A 9 -15.69 -12.36 33.36
N LEU A 10 -14.80 -12.47 34.35
CA LEU A 10 -13.53 -11.75 34.37
C LEU A 10 -12.66 -12.10 33.14
N LEU A 11 -12.56 -13.40 32.81
CA LEU A 11 -11.81 -13.87 31.64
C LEU A 11 -12.43 -13.38 30.33
N LEU A 12 -13.77 -13.41 30.21
CA LEU A 12 -14.48 -12.88 29.03
C LEU A 12 -14.29 -11.37 28.85
N LEU A 13 -14.24 -10.60 29.94
CA LEU A 13 -13.97 -9.16 29.90
C LEU A 13 -12.50 -8.83 29.63
N ALA A 14 -11.57 -9.68 30.09
CA ALA A 14 -10.14 -9.51 29.85
C ALA A 14 -9.71 -9.94 28.43
N PHE A 15 -10.42 -10.89 27.82
CA PHE A 15 -10.12 -11.43 26.50
C PHE A 15 -9.95 -10.36 25.38
N PRO A 16 -10.89 -9.40 25.19
CA PRO A 16 -10.71 -8.35 24.18
C PRO A 16 -9.51 -7.43 24.48
N TYR A 17 -9.14 -7.27 25.76
CA TYR A 17 -8.00 -6.45 26.17
C TYR A 17 -6.67 -7.12 25.83
N ILE A 18 -6.58 -8.44 26.01
CA ILE A 18 -5.39 -9.25 25.69
C ILE A 18 -5.18 -9.32 24.16
N GLU A 19 -6.27 -9.47 23.40
CA GLU A 19 -6.22 -9.49 21.93
C GLU A 19 -5.70 -8.14 21.37
N SER A 20 -6.14 -7.03 21.97
CA SER A 20 -5.69 -5.67 21.64
C SER A 20 -4.20 -5.43 21.91
N ALA A 21 -3.66 -6.01 22.99
CA ALA A 21 -2.24 -5.85 23.35
C ALA A 21 -1.31 -6.64 22.43
N SER A 22 -1.75 -7.78 21.91
CA SER A 22 -0.95 -8.66 21.04
C SER A 22 -0.81 -8.15 19.59
N ARG A 23 -1.63 -7.18 19.18
CA ARG A 23 -1.66 -6.66 17.80
C ARG A 23 -0.86 -5.39 17.59
N ARG A 24 -0.28 -4.72 18.59
CA ARG A 24 0.38 -3.42 18.36
C ARG A 24 1.70 -3.57 17.60
N LEU A 25 1.83 -2.89 16.45
CA LEU A 25 3.09 -2.79 15.68
C LEU A 25 4.21 -2.11 16.50
N SER A 26 3.85 -1.08 17.28
CA SER A 26 4.72 -0.43 18.26
C SER A 26 3.87 0.34 19.29
N GLU A 27 4.49 0.86 20.35
CA GLU A 27 3.81 1.73 21.33
C GLU A 27 3.27 3.04 20.73
N TYR A 28 3.78 3.44 19.56
CA TYR A 28 3.41 4.68 18.85
C TYR A 28 2.35 4.46 17.76
N VAL A 29 2.00 3.22 17.44
CA VAL A 29 1.00 2.89 16.42
C VAL A 29 -0.28 2.43 17.13
N GLU A 30 -1.27 3.32 17.18
CA GLU A 30 -2.55 3.03 17.82
C GLU A 30 -3.44 2.13 16.97
N HIS A 31 -3.50 2.39 15.65
CA HIS A 31 -4.34 1.66 14.72
C HIS A 31 -3.62 1.44 13.39
N TYR A 32 -3.73 0.23 12.88
CA TYR A 32 -3.36 -0.14 11.51
C TYR A 32 -4.34 -1.22 11.05
N GLU A 33 -4.58 -1.25 9.75
CA GLU A 33 -5.38 -2.27 9.10
C GLU A 33 -4.64 -2.71 7.84
N SER A 34 -4.69 -4.00 7.55
CA SER A 34 -4.23 -4.49 6.27
C SER A 34 -5.22 -4.09 5.19
N LEU A 35 -4.71 -3.64 4.06
CA LEU A 35 -5.52 -3.47 2.86
C LEU A 35 -5.41 -4.73 2.00
N GLU A 36 -6.52 -5.16 1.40
CA GLU A 36 -6.60 -6.41 0.64
C GLU A 36 -6.88 -6.13 -0.84
N TYR A 37 -6.08 -6.71 -1.73
CA TYR A 37 -6.24 -6.69 -3.19
C TYR A 37 -5.41 -7.81 -3.85
N ASP A 38 -5.66 -8.07 -5.13
CA ASP A 38 -4.93 -9.06 -5.92
C ASP A 38 -3.59 -8.49 -6.44
N ALA A 39 -2.51 -8.73 -5.67
CA ALA A 39 -1.17 -8.27 -6.03
C ALA A 39 -0.65 -8.92 -7.33
N GLU A 40 -1.00 -10.18 -7.62
CA GLU A 40 -0.58 -10.83 -8.86
C GLU A 40 -1.21 -10.17 -10.09
N ALA A 41 -2.49 -9.82 -10.01
CA ALA A 41 -3.18 -9.08 -11.05
C ALA A 41 -2.58 -7.68 -11.25
N VAL A 42 -2.28 -6.97 -10.14
CA VAL A 42 -1.60 -5.66 -10.19
C VAL A 42 -0.22 -5.80 -10.83
N HIS A 43 0.57 -6.80 -10.45
CA HIS A 43 1.87 -7.06 -11.06
C HIS A 43 1.75 -7.31 -12.57
N ALA A 44 0.81 -8.16 -12.98
CA ALA A 44 0.56 -8.46 -14.38
C ALA A 44 0.09 -7.25 -15.19
N HIS A 45 -0.72 -6.36 -14.59
CA HIS A 45 -1.13 -5.10 -15.22
C HIS A 45 0.03 -4.13 -15.31
N HIS A 46 0.79 -3.92 -14.23
CA HIS A 46 1.99 -3.09 -14.19
C HIS A 46 3.00 -3.51 -15.29
N ARG A 47 3.30 -4.81 -15.39
CA ARG A 47 4.18 -5.36 -16.43
C ARG A 47 3.70 -5.09 -17.86
N ARG A 48 2.39 -5.10 -18.09
CA ARG A 48 1.77 -4.78 -19.39
C ARG A 48 1.85 -3.30 -19.68
N THR A 49 1.47 -2.45 -18.72
CA THR A 49 1.56 -0.99 -18.80
C THR A 49 2.99 -0.54 -19.12
N ARG A 50 4.01 -1.13 -18.49
CA ARG A 50 5.43 -0.82 -18.75
C ARG A 50 5.87 -1.03 -20.20
N ARG A 51 5.26 -1.99 -20.91
CA ARG A 51 5.61 -2.36 -22.29
C ARG A 51 4.83 -1.57 -23.35
N SER A 52 3.83 -0.80 -22.96
CA SER A 52 2.96 -0.07 -23.89
C SER A 52 3.54 1.30 -24.24
N ALA A 53 3.47 1.68 -25.51
CA ALA A 53 3.78 3.04 -25.97
C ALA A 53 2.73 4.07 -25.52
N ASN A 54 1.48 3.63 -25.32
CA ASN A 54 0.41 4.41 -24.71
C ASN A 54 -0.13 3.64 -23.49
N PRO A 55 0.51 3.76 -22.32
CA PRO A 55 0.18 2.96 -21.15
C PRO A 55 -1.22 3.28 -20.63
N PRO A 56 -2.11 2.29 -20.45
CA PRO A 56 -3.36 2.50 -19.73
C PRO A 56 -3.07 2.74 -18.24
N ASP A 57 -3.96 3.48 -17.59
CA ASP A 57 -3.93 3.68 -16.14
C ASP A 57 -3.94 2.33 -15.41
N LEU A 58 -3.09 2.22 -14.38
CA LEU A 58 -3.07 1.08 -13.47
C LEU A 58 -4.17 1.29 -12.43
N HIS A 59 -4.99 0.27 -12.21
CA HIS A 59 -6.09 0.32 -11.26
C HIS A 59 -5.84 -0.65 -10.11
N ILE A 60 -5.93 -0.16 -8.89
CA ILE A 60 -5.85 -0.97 -7.67
C ILE A 60 -7.19 -0.81 -6.95
N ASN A 61 -7.96 -1.89 -6.91
CA ASN A 61 -9.20 -1.95 -6.14
C ASN A 61 -8.90 -2.70 -4.86
N PHE A 62 -9.04 -2.03 -3.72
CA PHE A 62 -8.71 -2.61 -2.42
C PHE A 62 -9.83 -2.41 -1.42
N HIS A 63 -9.87 -3.28 -0.41
CA HIS A 63 -10.76 -3.15 0.74
C HIS A 63 -9.95 -2.77 1.98
N ALA A 64 -10.39 -1.75 2.71
CA ALA A 64 -9.82 -1.30 3.96
C ALA A 64 -10.85 -0.47 4.73
N HIS A 65 -10.78 -0.45 6.07
CA HIS A 65 -11.67 0.36 6.91
C HIS A 65 -13.15 0.14 6.61
N GLN A 66 -13.53 -1.12 6.32
CA GLN A 66 -14.88 -1.52 5.94
C GLN A 66 -15.42 -0.82 4.68
N ARG A 67 -14.54 -0.30 3.83
CA ARG A 67 -14.86 0.42 2.60
C ARG A 67 -14.09 -0.18 1.42
N HIS A 68 -14.72 -0.14 0.24
CA HIS A 68 -14.04 -0.45 -1.02
C HIS A 68 -13.53 0.84 -1.64
N PHE A 69 -12.26 0.83 -2.05
CA PHE A 69 -11.59 1.93 -2.70
C PHE A 69 -11.18 1.52 -4.10
N LYS A 70 -11.20 2.49 -5.02
CA LYS A 70 -10.71 2.35 -6.38
C LYS A 70 -9.65 3.40 -6.60
N MET A 71 -8.41 2.99 -6.68
CA MET A 71 -7.28 3.86 -6.94
C MET A 71 -6.89 3.78 -8.41
N ARG A 72 -6.73 4.94 -9.04
CA ARG A 72 -6.28 5.06 -10.43
C ARG A 72 -4.91 5.70 -10.45
N LEU A 73 -3.95 4.99 -11.00
CA LEU A 73 -2.53 5.33 -11.04
C LEU A 73 -2.07 5.58 -12.47
N ARG A 74 -1.37 6.68 -12.68
CA ARG A 74 -0.77 7.09 -13.94
C ARG A 74 0.74 7.20 -13.73
N ARG A 75 1.52 6.78 -14.72
CA ARG A 75 2.97 6.94 -14.64
C ARG A 75 3.28 8.43 -14.71
N ASP A 76 3.93 8.94 -13.68
CA ASP A 76 4.38 10.32 -13.62
C ASP A 76 5.89 10.32 -13.41
N LEU A 77 6.60 10.77 -14.45
CA LEU A 77 8.05 10.94 -14.45
C LEU A 77 8.44 12.42 -14.36
N SER A 78 7.47 13.33 -14.19
CA SER A 78 7.74 14.78 -14.16
C SER A 78 8.65 15.20 -13.00
N ALA A 79 8.70 14.38 -11.94
CA ALA A 79 9.63 14.56 -10.82
C ALA A 79 11.10 14.28 -11.20
N PHE A 80 11.37 13.63 -12.33
CA PHE A 80 12.71 13.27 -12.80
C PHE A 80 13.03 13.98 -14.11
N SER A 81 14.29 14.42 -14.25
CA SER A 81 14.80 14.87 -15.55
C SER A 81 14.85 13.72 -16.54
N GLU A 82 14.69 13.99 -17.84
CA GLU A 82 14.79 12.97 -18.90
C GLU A 82 16.12 12.19 -18.84
N ASP A 83 17.23 12.87 -18.49
CA ASP A 83 18.56 12.29 -18.35
C ASP A 83 18.92 11.95 -16.88
N PHE A 84 17.93 11.58 -16.05
CA PHE A 84 18.19 11.23 -14.65
C PHE A 84 19.15 10.04 -14.54
N LYS A 85 20.26 10.25 -13.83
CA LYS A 85 21.30 9.25 -13.56
C LYS A 85 21.72 9.32 -12.11
N VAL A 86 22.07 8.17 -11.55
CA VAL A 86 22.61 8.08 -10.18
C VAL A 86 24.12 7.92 -10.25
N GLU A 87 24.83 8.79 -9.53
CA GLU A 87 26.29 8.71 -9.39
C GLU A 87 26.65 7.81 -8.20
N GLY A 88 27.43 6.76 -8.48
CA GLY A 88 28.00 5.86 -7.48
C GLY A 88 29.15 6.50 -6.71
N SER A 89 29.57 5.87 -5.62
CA SER A 89 30.62 6.38 -4.72
C SER A 89 31.99 6.61 -5.38
N GLN A 90 32.23 6.01 -6.54
CA GLN A 90 33.45 6.14 -7.33
C GLN A 90 33.22 6.92 -8.65
N GLY A 91 32.12 7.66 -8.75
CA GLY A 91 31.81 8.53 -9.90
C GLY A 91 31.19 7.83 -11.11
N GLN A 92 30.75 6.58 -10.98
CA GLN A 92 30.05 5.88 -12.07
C GLN A 92 28.62 6.40 -12.20
N LEU A 93 28.18 6.68 -13.42
CA LEU A 93 26.78 7.00 -13.68
C LEU A 93 26.01 5.73 -14.02
N HIS A 94 24.88 5.53 -13.33
CA HIS A 94 23.95 4.43 -13.55
C HIS A 94 22.60 4.96 -14.02
N ASP A 95 22.06 4.34 -15.06
CA ASP A 95 20.68 4.57 -15.46
C ASP A 95 19.75 3.94 -14.42
N VAL A 96 18.67 4.65 -14.09
CA VAL A 96 17.67 4.20 -13.12
C VAL A 96 16.34 3.98 -13.81
N ASP A 97 15.78 2.78 -13.67
CA ASP A 97 14.44 2.49 -14.16
C ASP A 97 13.40 3.14 -13.23
N THR A 98 12.87 4.30 -13.60
CA THR A 98 11.82 5.01 -12.86
C THR A 98 10.40 4.54 -13.23
N SER A 99 10.27 3.46 -14.01
CA SER A 99 8.97 3.00 -14.52
C SER A 99 7.99 2.47 -13.49
N HIS A 100 8.49 2.20 -12.29
CA HIS A 100 7.71 1.78 -11.15
C HIS A 100 7.05 2.95 -10.42
N ILE A 101 7.34 4.21 -10.77
CA ILE A 101 6.79 5.39 -10.09
C ILE A 101 5.44 5.80 -10.68
N TYR A 102 4.49 6.08 -9.79
CA TYR A 102 3.12 6.43 -10.10
C TYR A 102 2.63 7.65 -9.30
N HIS A 103 1.77 8.44 -9.95
CA HIS A 103 0.90 9.42 -9.32
C HIS A 103 -0.55 9.00 -9.55
N GLY A 104 -1.44 9.28 -8.61
CA GLY A 104 -2.85 8.96 -8.80
C GLY A 104 -3.78 9.58 -7.79
N GLU A 105 -5.01 9.10 -7.85
CA GLU A 105 -6.14 9.58 -7.06
C GLU A 105 -7.13 8.42 -6.82
N LEU A 106 -7.95 8.54 -5.79
CA LEU A 106 -9.13 7.70 -5.62
C LEU A 106 -10.21 8.17 -6.61
N VAL A 107 -10.78 7.23 -7.35
CA VAL A 107 -11.80 7.51 -8.38
C VAL A 107 -13.01 8.22 -7.80
N ASP A 108 -13.42 7.85 -6.58
CA ASP A 108 -14.60 8.42 -5.91
C ASP A 108 -14.28 9.70 -5.13
N GLU A 109 -12.99 10.07 -4.99
CA GLU A 109 -12.53 11.27 -4.28
C GLU A 109 -11.48 12.02 -5.13
N PRO A 110 -11.87 12.76 -6.20
CA PRO A 110 -10.94 13.34 -7.18
C PRO A 110 -9.99 14.43 -6.65
N GLN A 111 -10.16 14.87 -5.40
CA GLN A 111 -9.23 15.78 -4.72
C GLN A 111 -8.17 15.04 -3.89
N SER A 112 -8.29 13.71 -3.79
CA SER A 112 -7.26 12.88 -3.19
C SER A 112 -6.06 12.80 -4.12
N THR A 113 -4.88 12.65 -3.53
CA THR A 113 -3.63 12.48 -4.28
C THR A 113 -2.81 11.40 -3.59
N VAL A 114 -2.16 10.57 -4.41
CA VAL A 114 -1.21 9.58 -3.93
C VAL A 114 -0.01 9.56 -4.85
N PHE A 115 1.16 9.42 -4.25
CA PHE A 115 2.42 9.21 -4.93
C PHE A 115 3.05 7.97 -4.34
N GLY A 116 3.59 7.12 -5.19
CA GLY A 116 4.18 5.88 -4.74
C GLY A 116 4.78 5.08 -5.88
N SER A 117 5.21 3.88 -5.53
CA SER A 117 5.79 2.92 -6.45
C SER A 117 4.99 1.63 -6.50
N VAL A 118 5.11 0.89 -7.59
CA VAL A 118 4.58 -0.47 -7.70
C VAL A 118 5.71 -1.46 -8.01
N THR A 119 6.00 -2.33 -7.05
CA THR A 119 7.03 -3.37 -7.16
C THR A 119 6.41 -4.72 -6.85
N ASP A 120 6.54 -5.68 -7.77
CA ASP A 120 5.97 -7.03 -7.60
C ASP A 120 4.48 -7.07 -7.22
N GLY A 121 3.74 -6.07 -7.71
CA GLY A 121 2.30 -5.93 -7.44
C GLY A 121 1.99 -5.19 -6.14
N VAL A 122 2.98 -4.88 -5.32
CA VAL A 122 2.84 -4.13 -4.08
C VAL A 122 2.94 -2.64 -4.36
N PHE A 123 1.97 -1.86 -3.88
CA PHE A 123 2.02 -0.39 -3.87
C PHE A 123 2.67 0.12 -2.58
N GLU A 124 3.69 0.99 -2.70
CA GLU A 124 4.47 1.59 -1.60
C GLU A 124 4.60 3.11 -1.72
#